data_AF-I0YTA5-F1
#
_entry.id   AF-I0YTA5-F1
#
_cell.length_a   1.000
_cell.length_b   1.000
_cell.length_c   1.000
_cell.angle_alpha   90.00
_cell.angle_beta   90.00
_cell.angle_gamma   90.00
#
_symmetry.space_group_name_H-M   'P 1'
#
loop_
_entity.id
_entity.type
_entity.pdbx_description
1 polymer ?
#
loop_
_entity_poly.entity_id
_entity_poly.type
_entity_poly.pdbx_seq_one_letter_code
_entity_poly.pdbx_strand_id
1 'polypeptide(L)'
;LMEIVQAIEALQDSHLKIKFFKAVTNVQRTVDLYGVTALAFSFNGGKDSTVVLHVLRAAMALRNAGLPLCNGSAVYGPGLGGILSFFFERRDDFTEVLEFVHAMNAQYELQVRKMHGDFKAGLEQLVSVSGVRAIFLGTRRGDPNAHGQDEFCPSSPGWPPFMRVNPILGWTYADVWAFLRATWVPYCSLYDNGFTSLGSVDNTRPNSPLLQPVEFHAVIQCTVHSAHGYRCEHLSAEQCCNTADCQISSMQNSWNRAQAQPDAKTVPGMGCSALRKEDGSYAPAHLLYDIRMERAGRTCAAAEQPSTPRAIASTAALVIIGDEILSGKVEDVNTPFLCRELHAIGWQVAKVSVLPDEVAAISAELRAVSKVYDIVITSGGLGPTVDDVTMQGVADALDHQLTRYQDLEHRLRMFFGSNVTHSHLKMAEAPSGELTTVDYKMADGRPSPFPVLLCRNIYVLPGVPHLLQIKWKAVKEHLTSATGRLEPFHSVSLRLSTDDETAVAPTLQRLSARFEGSVGIGSYPVEGSSDGAGIILSLESKNSEQLEAARAALITELPPGSILGERRDSSTL
;
A
#
# COMPACT_ATOMS: atom_id res chain seq x y z
N LEU A 1 -13.95 3.32 35.00
CA LEU A 1 -14.51 3.76 33.69
C LEU A 1 -14.61 5.28 33.55
N MET A 2 -14.88 6.04 34.62
CA MET A 2 -14.91 7.52 34.57
C MET A 2 -13.54 8.20 34.42
N GLU A 3 -12.44 7.45 34.61
CA GLU A 3 -11.05 7.93 34.47
C GLU A 3 -10.79 8.69 33.17
N ILE A 4 -11.31 8.18 32.03
CA ILE A 4 -11.12 8.81 30.71
C ILE A 4 -11.87 10.13 30.63
N VAL A 5 -13.10 10.18 31.14
CA VAL A 5 -13.92 11.39 31.13
C VAL A 5 -13.26 12.47 31.98
N GLN A 6 -12.81 12.12 33.19
CA GLN A 6 -12.12 13.05 34.09
C GLN A 6 -10.82 13.58 33.47
N ALA A 7 -10.02 12.70 32.86
CA ALA A 7 -8.79 13.11 32.19
C ALA A 7 -9.07 14.08 31.03
N ILE A 8 -10.10 13.83 30.21
CA ILE A 8 -10.49 14.71 29.12
C ILE A 8 -11.05 16.04 29.63
N GLU A 9 -11.91 16.02 30.66
CA GLU A 9 -12.47 17.23 31.27
C GLU A 9 -11.39 18.16 31.86
N ALA A 10 -10.31 17.59 32.38
CA ALA A 10 -9.18 18.33 32.95
C ALA A 10 -8.28 19.01 31.89
N LEU A 11 -8.39 18.65 30.60
CA LEU A 11 -7.56 19.25 29.54
C LEU A 11 -7.88 20.73 29.33
N GLN A 12 -6.91 21.51 28.86
CA GLN A 12 -7.17 22.87 28.38
C GLN A 12 -7.59 22.89 26.89
N ASP A 13 -7.31 21.80 26.16
CA ASP A 13 -7.66 21.66 24.74
C ASP A 13 -9.18 21.49 24.57
N SER A 14 -9.86 22.57 24.20
CA SER A 14 -11.30 22.59 23.94
C SER A 14 -11.70 21.81 22.69
N HIS A 15 -10.81 21.71 21.69
CA HIS A 15 -11.08 21.02 20.44
C HIS A 15 -11.14 19.51 20.65
N LEU A 16 -10.17 18.95 21.39
CA LEU A 16 -10.18 17.52 21.73
C LEU A 16 -11.39 17.15 22.60
N LYS A 17 -11.77 18.00 23.57
CA LYS A 17 -12.99 17.79 24.37
C LYS A 17 -14.23 17.69 23.50
N ILE A 18 -14.44 18.64 22.58
CA ILE A 18 -15.60 18.66 21.68
C ILE A 18 -15.64 17.37 20.84
N LYS A 19 -14.51 16.97 20.26
CA LYS A 19 -14.42 15.74 19.47
C LYS A 19 -14.70 14.48 20.29
N PHE A 20 -14.19 14.42 21.51
CA PHE A 20 -14.44 13.32 22.44
C PHE A 20 -15.91 13.20 22.81
N PHE A 21 -16.55 14.27 23.28
CA PHE A 21 -17.96 14.22 23.68
C PHE A 21 -18.90 14.00 22.49
N LYS A 22 -18.53 14.47 21.28
CA LYS A 22 -19.25 14.11 20.05
C LYS A 22 -19.17 12.60 19.78
N ALA A 23 -17.98 12.01 19.86
CA ALA A 23 -17.79 10.57 19.67
C ALA A 23 -18.56 9.74 20.71
N VAL A 24 -18.54 10.16 21.99
CA VAL A 24 -19.33 9.57 23.07
C VAL A 24 -20.83 9.62 22.77
N THR A 25 -21.34 10.78 22.33
CA THR A 25 -22.75 10.95 21.95
C THR A 25 -23.14 10.01 20.80
N ASN A 26 -22.27 9.87 19.79
CA ASN A 26 -22.50 8.95 18.68
C ASN A 26 -22.59 7.50 19.15
N VAL A 27 -21.73 7.07 20.09
CA VAL A 27 -21.80 5.75 20.69
C VAL A 27 -23.13 5.56 21.45
N GLN A 28 -23.50 6.48 22.33
CA GLN A 28 -24.72 6.37 23.13
C GLN A 28 -25.97 6.28 22.24
N ARG A 29 -26.05 7.14 21.22
CA ARG A 29 -27.14 7.08 20.23
C ARG A 29 -27.21 5.72 19.52
N THR A 30 -26.06 5.13 19.20
CA THR A 30 -25.99 3.80 18.58
C THR A 30 -26.54 2.73 19.52
N VAL A 31 -26.16 2.78 20.80
CA VAL A 31 -26.65 1.88 21.84
C VAL A 31 -28.17 2.00 22.00
N ASP A 32 -28.71 3.22 21.98
CA ASP A 32 -30.15 3.46 22.08
C ASP A 32 -30.92 2.94 20.86
N LEU A 33 -30.34 3.03 19.65
CA LEU A 33 -30.98 2.59 18.41
C LEU A 33 -31.00 1.07 18.24
N TYR A 34 -29.90 0.39 18.57
CA TYR A 34 -29.73 -1.03 18.24
C TYR A 34 -29.82 -1.96 19.44
N GLY A 35 -29.55 -1.45 20.65
CA GLY A 35 -29.34 -2.26 21.86
C GLY A 35 -27.98 -2.97 21.85
N VAL A 36 -27.36 -3.12 23.02
CA VAL A 36 -25.99 -3.64 23.18
C VAL A 36 -25.77 -5.02 22.55
N THR A 37 -26.78 -5.89 22.55
CA THR A 37 -26.67 -7.27 22.02
C THR A 37 -26.64 -7.34 20.49
N ALA A 38 -27.06 -6.29 19.80
CA ALA A 38 -27.01 -6.20 18.34
C ALA A 38 -25.79 -5.40 17.83
N LEU A 39 -24.84 -5.09 18.72
CA LEU A 39 -23.66 -4.30 18.41
C LEU A 39 -22.41 -5.15 18.45
N ALA A 40 -21.51 -4.86 17.52
CA ALA A 40 -20.15 -5.39 17.58
C ALA A 40 -19.10 -4.27 17.51
N PHE A 41 -17.89 -4.58 17.94
CA PHE A 41 -16.74 -3.69 17.90
C PHE A 41 -15.54 -4.43 17.28
N SER A 42 -15.01 -3.87 16.19
CA SER A 42 -13.80 -4.37 15.55
C SER A 42 -12.56 -3.81 16.25
N PHE A 43 -11.89 -4.65 17.05
CA PHE A 43 -10.70 -4.27 17.79
C PHE A 43 -9.46 -4.93 17.20
N ASN A 44 -8.56 -4.13 16.64
CA ASN A 44 -7.36 -4.62 15.94
C ASN A 44 -6.04 -4.29 16.65
N GLY A 45 -6.09 -3.73 17.86
CA GLY A 45 -4.90 -3.34 18.63
C GLY A 45 -4.14 -2.11 18.12
N GLY A 46 -4.52 -1.56 16.96
CA GLY A 46 -3.98 -0.30 16.45
C GLY A 46 -4.47 0.90 17.28
N LYS A 47 -3.73 2.01 17.21
CA LYS A 47 -4.01 3.25 17.95
C LYS A 47 -5.46 3.74 17.82
N ASP A 48 -6.03 3.64 16.62
CA ASP A 48 -7.36 4.19 16.31
C ASP A 48 -8.48 3.34 16.93
N SER A 49 -8.37 2.01 16.86
CA SER A 49 -9.32 1.12 17.53
C SER A 49 -9.17 1.17 19.05
N THR A 50 -7.96 1.40 19.57
CA THR A 50 -7.72 1.69 20.99
C THR A 50 -8.44 2.96 21.45
N VAL A 51 -8.39 4.06 20.68
CA VAL A 51 -9.21 5.26 20.98
C VAL A 51 -10.69 4.90 21.03
N VAL A 52 -11.21 4.19 20.02
CA VAL A 52 -12.63 3.78 19.99
C VAL A 52 -13.00 2.92 21.19
N LEU A 53 -12.16 1.97 21.60
CA LEU A 53 -12.36 1.15 22.80
C LEU A 53 -12.58 2.05 24.03
N HIS A 54 -11.75 3.06 24.22
CA HIS A 54 -11.84 3.95 25.37
C HIS A 54 -13.02 4.94 25.27
N VAL A 55 -13.42 5.36 24.06
CA VAL A 55 -14.66 6.11 23.84
C VAL A 55 -15.89 5.25 24.17
N LEU A 56 -15.92 3.98 23.77
CA LEU A 56 -16.99 3.03 24.12
C LEU A 56 -17.07 2.85 25.64
N ARG A 57 -15.93 2.61 26.30
CA ARG A 57 -15.84 2.51 27.77
C ARG A 57 -16.40 3.75 28.46
N ALA A 58 -16.03 4.95 28.01
CA ALA A 58 -16.50 6.21 28.58
C ALA A 58 -18.02 6.42 28.36
N ALA A 59 -18.52 6.14 27.15
CA ALA A 59 -19.93 6.26 26.81
C ALA A 59 -20.81 5.35 27.68
N MET A 60 -20.38 4.10 27.89
CA MET A 60 -21.06 3.14 28.78
C MET A 60 -20.99 3.58 30.24
N ALA A 61 -19.86 4.15 30.68
CA ALA A 61 -19.71 4.70 32.02
C ALA A 61 -20.72 5.82 32.31
N LEU A 62 -20.81 6.80 31.41
CA LEU A 62 -21.72 7.94 31.54
C LEU A 62 -23.18 7.48 31.50
N ARG A 63 -23.49 6.50 30.65
CA ARG A 63 -24.84 5.91 30.59
C ARG A 63 -25.20 5.18 31.88
N ASN A 64 -24.28 4.43 32.47
CA ASN A 64 -24.47 3.78 33.76
C ASN A 64 -24.62 4.78 34.92
N ALA A 65 -23.88 5.89 34.89
CA ALA A 65 -23.97 6.93 35.92
C ALA A 65 -25.33 7.68 35.88
N GLY A 66 -25.99 7.72 34.72
CA GLY A 66 -27.30 8.37 34.53
C GLY A 66 -28.52 7.46 34.78
N LEU A 67 -28.34 6.17 35.09
CA LEU A 67 -29.43 5.21 35.30
C LEU A 67 -29.69 4.96 36.80
N PRO A 68 -30.95 4.77 37.23
CA PRO A 68 -31.24 4.33 38.60
C PRO A 68 -30.62 2.94 38.85
N LEU A 69 -29.99 2.75 40.02
CA LEU A 69 -29.47 1.45 40.46
C LEU A 69 -30.62 0.46 40.66
N CYS A 70 -30.80 -0.48 39.74
CA CYS A 70 -31.69 -1.62 39.94
C CYS A 70 -30.91 -2.75 40.62
N ASN A 71 -31.26 -3.10 41.86
CA ASN A 71 -30.66 -4.21 42.63
C ASN A 71 -29.13 -4.18 42.79
N GLY A 72 -28.50 -3.00 42.87
CA GLY A 72 -27.08 -2.88 43.22
C GLY A 72 -26.06 -3.34 42.17
N SER A 73 -26.52 -3.72 40.97
CA SER A 73 -25.64 -4.04 39.82
C SER A 73 -25.72 -2.96 38.74
N ALA A 74 -24.59 -2.69 38.08
CA ALA A 74 -24.59 -1.89 36.85
C ALA A 74 -25.52 -2.54 35.80
N VAL A 75 -26.28 -1.72 35.07
CA VAL A 75 -27.22 -2.18 34.03
C VAL A 75 -26.49 -2.92 32.89
N TYR A 76 -25.21 -2.62 32.72
CA TYR A 76 -24.33 -3.27 31.77
C TYR A 76 -23.24 -4.03 32.53
N GLY A 77 -23.16 -5.34 32.29
CA GLY A 77 -22.17 -6.25 32.89
C GLY A 77 -20.72 -5.92 32.52
N PRO A 78 -19.74 -6.78 32.88
CA PRO A 78 -18.33 -6.53 32.61
C PRO A 78 -18.01 -6.23 31.14
N GLY A 79 -16.87 -5.57 30.91
CA GLY A 79 -16.39 -5.15 29.61
C GLY A 79 -17.17 -4.01 28.96
N LEU A 80 -17.63 -4.20 27.72
CA LEU A 80 -18.37 -3.19 26.96
C LEU A 80 -19.90 -3.35 27.08
N GLY A 81 -20.37 -3.94 28.19
CA GLY A 81 -21.80 -4.03 28.47
C GLY A 81 -22.57 -4.96 27.55
N GLY A 82 -21.92 -5.99 27.00
CA GLY A 82 -22.52 -6.95 26.08
C GLY A 82 -22.32 -6.65 24.59
N ILE A 83 -21.62 -5.57 24.23
CA ILE A 83 -21.17 -5.33 22.86
C ILE A 83 -20.13 -6.40 22.49
N LEU A 84 -20.37 -7.12 21.39
CA LEU A 84 -19.49 -8.19 20.92
C LEU A 84 -18.19 -7.62 20.36
N SER A 85 -17.05 -7.90 20.99
CA SER A 85 -15.74 -7.52 20.42
C SER A 85 -15.21 -8.64 19.53
N PHE A 86 -14.61 -8.32 18.39
CA PHE A 86 -13.96 -9.32 17.54
C PHE A 86 -12.65 -8.80 16.96
N PHE A 87 -11.78 -9.75 16.59
CA PHE A 87 -10.47 -9.51 15.99
C PHE A 87 -10.21 -10.56 14.91
N PHE A 88 -9.84 -10.12 13.71
CA PHE A 88 -9.39 -11.01 12.64
C PHE A 88 -7.89 -11.25 12.81
N GLU A 89 -7.54 -12.41 13.34
CA GLU A 89 -6.16 -12.82 13.59
C GLU A 89 -5.57 -13.43 12.32
N ARG A 90 -4.47 -12.85 11.87
CA ARG A 90 -3.72 -13.28 10.69
C ARG A 90 -2.36 -13.84 11.10
N ARG A 91 -1.80 -14.70 10.25
CA ARG A 91 -0.48 -15.31 10.50
C ARG A 91 0.65 -14.28 10.47
N ASP A 92 0.43 -13.19 9.76
CA ASP A 92 1.37 -12.12 9.50
C ASP A 92 1.16 -10.91 10.42
N ASP A 93 0.41 -11.05 11.52
CA ASP A 93 0.28 -9.99 12.54
C ASP A 93 1.52 -9.93 13.44
N PHE A 94 1.87 -8.71 13.88
CA PHE A 94 2.97 -8.53 14.83
C PHE A 94 2.65 -9.17 16.18
N THR A 95 3.62 -9.85 16.78
CA THR A 95 3.51 -10.43 18.12
C THR A 95 3.08 -9.38 19.15
N GLU A 96 3.64 -8.17 19.08
CA GLU A 96 3.33 -7.06 19.98
C GLU A 96 1.87 -6.57 19.84
N VAL A 97 1.29 -6.70 18.63
CA VAL A 97 -0.13 -6.38 18.41
C VAL A 97 -1.01 -7.46 19.04
N LEU A 98 -0.67 -8.74 18.85
CA LEU A 98 -1.40 -9.86 19.43
C LEU A 98 -1.35 -9.84 20.97
N GLU A 99 -0.17 -9.60 21.55
CA GLU A 99 0.03 -9.42 22.99
C GLU A 99 -0.76 -8.24 23.52
N PHE A 100 -0.74 -7.11 22.82
CA PHE A 100 -1.53 -5.94 23.20
C PHE A 100 -3.04 -6.21 23.18
N VAL A 101 -3.56 -6.84 22.11
CA VAL A 101 -4.97 -7.22 22.03
C VAL A 101 -5.35 -8.17 23.17
N HIS A 102 -4.49 -9.15 23.48
CA HIS A 102 -4.71 -10.08 24.58
C HIS A 102 -4.73 -9.38 25.95
N ALA A 103 -3.78 -8.47 26.18
CA ALA A 103 -3.71 -7.68 27.41
C ALA A 103 -4.96 -6.81 27.61
N MET A 104 -5.41 -6.10 26.56
CA MET A 104 -6.62 -5.28 26.63
C MET A 104 -7.88 -6.12 26.82
N ASN A 105 -7.95 -7.29 26.16
CA ASN A 105 -9.05 -8.23 26.33
C ASN A 105 -9.15 -8.73 27.79
N ALA A 106 -8.02 -9.05 28.42
CA ALA A 106 -7.98 -9.49 29.81
C ALA A 106 -8.27 -8.34 30.78
N GLN A 107 -7.63 -7.18 30.59
CA GLN A 107 -7.76 -6.04 31.49
C GLN A 107 -9.17 -5.45 31.51
N TYR A 108 -9.85 -5.45 30.36
CA TYR A 108 -11.17 -4.85 30.22
C TYR A 108 -12.26 -5.88 29.93
N GLU A 109 -12.01 -7.18 30.13
CA GLU A 109 -13.01 -8.24 29.98
C GLU A 109 -13.81 -8.15 28.66
N LEU A 110 -13.13 -7.88 27.55
CA LEU A 110 -13.77 -7.56 26.26
C LEU A 110 -14.39 -8.78 25.57
N GLN A 111 -13.99 -9.98 25.97
CA GLN A 111 -14.39 -11.26 25.36
C GLN A 111 -14.19 -11.25 23.83
N VAL A 112 -13.03 -10.76 23.38
CA VAL A 112 -12.70 -10.63 21.96
C VAL A 112 -12.80 -12.00 21.26
N ARG A 113 -13.75 -12.12 20.33
CA ARG A 113 -13.88 -13.28 19.46
C ARG A 113 -12.81 -13.23 18.38
N LYS A 114 -11.90 -14.20 18.40
CA LYS A 114 -10.92 -14.40 17.34
C LYS A 114 -11.60 -14.99 16.10
N MET A 115 -11.30 -14.44 14.95
CA MET A 115 -11.81 -14.86 13.65
C MET A 115 -10.62 -15.15 12.72
N HIS A 116 -10.78 -16.15 11.87
CA HIS A 116 -9.74 -16.59 10.94
C HIS A 116 -10.31 -16.70 9.52
N GLY A 117 -9.45 -16.54 8.52
CA GLY A 117 -9.81 -16.69 7.11
C GLY A 117 -10.32 -15.39 6.47
N ASP A 118 -11.14 -15.54 5.43
CA ASP A 118 -11.62 -14.42 4.63
C ASP A 118 -12.47 -13.43 5.46
N PHE A 119 -12.16 -12.15 5.31
CA PHE A 119 -12.76 -11.09 6.12
C PHE A 119 -14.26 -10.94 5.84
N LYS A 120 -14.67 -11.09 4.57
CA LYS A 120 -16.08 -10.98 4.18
C LYS A 120 -16.88 -12.17 4.70
N ALA A 121 -16.39 -13.40 4.52
CA ALA A 121 -17.04 -14.61 5.03
C ALA A 121 -17.16 -14.58 6.56
N GLY A 122 -16.13 -14.10 7.26
CA GLY A 122 -16.18 -13.90 8.70
C GLY A 122 -17.28 -12.92 9.11
N LEU A 123 -17.35 -11.75 8.48
CA LEU A 123 -18.42 -10.77 8.75
C LEU A 123 -19.82 -11.31 8.39
N GLU A 124 -19.95 -12.10 7.32
CA GLU A 124 -21.20 -12.77 6.98
C GLU A 124 -21.65 -13.70 8.11
N GLN A 125 -20.73 -14.52 8.63
CA GLN A 125 -21.02 -15.37 9.79
C GLN A 125 -21.38 -14.54 11.03
N LEU A 126 -20.68 -13.44 11.29
CA LEU A 126 -20.96 -12.55 12.41
C LEU A 126 -22.39 -11.99 12.32
N VAL A 127 -22.73 -11.36 11.19
CA VAL A 127 -24.04 -10.71 11.01
C VAL A 127 -25.18 -11.73 11.00
N SER A 128 -25.02 -12.84 10.27
CA SER A 128 -26.10 -13.84 10.11
C SER A 128 -26.34 -14.69 11.36
N VAL A 129 -25.30 -15.05 12.11
CA VAL A 129 -25.41 -15.99 13.23
C VAL A 129 -25.57 -15.28 14.58
N SER A 130 -24.95 -14.11 14.76
CA SER A 130 -24.99 -13.40 16.05
C SER A 130 -26.01 -12.26 16.13
N GLY A 131 -26.75 -11.99 15.06
CA GLY A 131 -27.80 -10.95 15.04
C GLY A 131 -27.25 -9.52 15.14
N VAL A 132 -25.95 -9.34 14.86
CA VAL A 132 -25.29 -8.03 14.83
C VAL A 132 -25.86 -7.19 13.70
N ARG A 133 -26.25 -5.95 14.03
CA ARG A 133 -26.85 -4.99 13.09
C ARG A 133 -25.98 -3.74 12.88
N ALA A 134 -25.13 -3.40 13.84
CA ALA A 134 -24.20 -2.28 13.70
C ALA A 134 -22.81 -2.65 14.26
N ILE A 135 -21.76 -2.15 13.61
CA ILE A 135 -20.37 -2.44 13.96
C ILE A 135 -19.61 -1.13 14.15
N PHE A 136 -19.01 -0.95 15.32
CA PHE A 136 -18.08 0.14 15.59
C PHE A 136 -16.72 -0.13 14.95
N LEU A 137 -16.21 0.86 14.22
CA LEU A 137 -14.94 0.81 13.50
C LEU A 137 -14.04 1.99 13.92
N GLY A 138 -12.74 1.71 14.02
CA GLY A 138 -11.69 2.70 14.27
C GLY A 138 -11.26 3.47 13.01
N THR A 139 -12.20 3.82 12.13
CA THR A 139 -11.89 4.47 10.84
C THR A 139 -11.90 5.99 10.96
N ARG A 140 -10.86 6.64 10.43
CA ARG A 140 -10.73 8.10 10.27
C ARG A 140 -10.87 8.50 8.80
N ARG A 141 -11.21 9.76 8.52
CA ARG A 141 -11.41 10.29 7.16
C ARG A 141 -10.18 10.14 6.26
N GLY A 142 -8.99 10.12 6.85
CA GLY A 142 -7.73 9.92 6.14
C GLY A 142 -7.35 8.45 5.89
N ASP A 143 -8.15 7.49 6.34
CA ASP A 143 -7.87 6.07 6.10
C ASP A 143 -8.27 5.66 4.67
N PRO A 144 -7.55 4.71 4.02
CA PRO A 144 -7.81 4.31 2.63
C PRO A 144 -9.25 3.87 2.35
N ASN A 145 -9.87 3.19 3.32
CA ASN A 145 -11.22 2.64 3.15
C ASN A 145 -12.32 3.64 3.52
N ALA A 146 -12.00 4.87 3.92
CA ALA A 146 -12.97 5.85 4.43
C ALA A 146 -13.69 6.65 3.32
N HIS A 147 -13.28 6.51 2.06
CA HIS A 147 -13.88 7.25 0.95
C HIS A 147 -15.39 6.99 0.85
N GLY A 148 -16.18 8.06 0.82
CA GLY A 148 -17.65 7.98 0.78
C GLY A 148 -18.31 7.47 2.06
N GLN A 149 -17.56 7.28 3.15
CA GLN A 149 -18.14 6.91 4.44
C GLN A 149 -18.56 8.15 5.25
N ASP A 150 -19.68 8.00 5.96
CA ASP A 150 -20.16 8.93 6.98
C ASP A 150 -20.01 8.33 8.38
N GLU A 151 -20.32 9.12 9.41
CA GLU A 151 -20.31 8.67 10.82
C GLU A 151 -21.22 7.43 11.02
N PHE A 152 -22.30 7.36 10.24
CA PHE A 152 -23.19 6.22 10.10
C PHE A 152 -23.40 5.94 8.61
N CYS A 153 -23.01 4.76 8.13
CA CYS A 153 -23.30 4.38 6.76
C CYS A 153 -23.51 2.86 6.63
N PRO A 154 -24.41 2.40 5.73
CA PRO A 154 -24.56 0.97 5.49
C PRO A 154 -23.26 0.38 4.94
N SER A 155 -23.06 -0.93 5.11
CA SER A 155 -22.01 -1.68 4.42
C SER A 155 -22.16 -1.54 2.89
N SER A 156 -21.04 -1.68 2.18
CA SER A 156 -21.00 -1.49 0.72
C SER A 156 -21.75 -2.62 -0.01
N PRO A 157 -22.25 -2.40 -1.25
CA PRO A 157 -22.85 -3.46 -2.05
C PRO A 157 -21.95 -4.69 -2.16
N GLY A 158 -22.53 -5.88 -2.02
CA GLY A 158 -21.79 -7.14 -2.01
C GLY A 158 -21.12 -7.51 -0.68
N TRP A 159 -21.27 -6.71 0.38
CA TRP A 159 -20.90 -7.07 1.76
C TRP A 159 -22.15 -7.48 2.56
N PRO A 160 -22.00 -8.26 3.66
CA PRO A 160 -23.11 -8.54 4.56
C PRO A 160 -23.77 -7.23 5.05
N PRO A 161 -25.10 -7.18 5.19
CA PRO A 161 -25.80 -5.96 5.53
C PRO A 161 -25.63 -5.61 7.02
N PHE A 162 -24.91 -4.53 7.32
CA PHE A 162 -24.81 -3.96 8.67
C PHE A 162 -24.55 -2.44 8.59
N MET A 163 -24.82 -1.73 9.69
CA MET A 163 -24.49 -0.32 9.83
C MET A 163 -23.04 -0.15 10.29
N ARG A 164 -22.20 0.51 9.50
CA ARG A 164 -20.88 0.99 9.94
C ARG A 164 -21.09 2.19 10.85
N VAL A 165 -20.43 2.17 12.00
CA VAL A 165 -20.44 3.27 12.97
C VAL A 165 -19.00 3.72 13.18
N ASN A 166 -18.70 4.96 12.83
CA ASN A 166 -17.35 5.54 12.81
C ASN A 166 -17.25 6.73 13.79
N PRO A 167 -17.14 6.50 15.12
CA PRO A 167 -17.21 7.58 16.11
C PRO A 167 -16.09 8.62 15.99
N ILE A 168 -14.95 8.22 15.40
CA ILE A 168 -13.76 9.05 15.26
C ILE A 168 -13.48 9.46 13.81
N LEU A 169 -14.47 9.38 12.91
CA LEU A 169 -14.26 9.67 11.48
C LEU A 169 -13.62 11.06 11.24
N GLY A 170 -14.02 12.07 12.02
CA GLY A 170 -13.48 13.44 11.94
C GLY A 170 -12.18 13.70 12.73
N TRP A 171 -11.56 12.67 13.31
CA TRP A 171 -10.34 12.81 14.10
C TRP A 171 -9.11 12.79 13.18
N THR A 172 -8.14 13.62 13.50
CA THR A 172 -6.82 13.68 12.84
C THR A 172 -5.84 12.76 13.56
N TYR A 173 -4.67 12.53 12.96
CA TYR A 173 -3.57 11.80 13.60
C TYR A 173 -3.15 12.47 14.93
N ALA A 174 -3.13 13.80 14.96
CA ALA A 174 -2.82 14.57 16.15
C ALA A 174 -3.87 14.39 17.25
N ASP A 175 -5.17 14.37 16.91
CA ASP A 175 -6.24 14.16 17.89
C ASP A 175 -6.12 12.77 18.57
N VAL A 176 -5.77 11.73 17.79
CA VAL A 176 -5.55 10.37 18.29
C VAL A 176 -4.44 10.34 19.33
N TRP A 177 -3.28 10.90 19.01
CA TRP A 177 -2.16 10.92 19.94
C TRP A 177 -2.38 11.83 21.13
N ALA A 178 -3.00 13.00 20.94
CA ALA A 178 -3.37 13.89 22.03
C ALA A 178 -4.30 13.18 23.03
N PHE A 179 -5.29 12.42 22.55
CA PHE A 179 -6.15 11.60 23.41
C PHE A 179 -5.37 10.51 24.15
N LEU A 180 -4.62 9.67 23.44
CA LEU A 180 -3.90 8.54 24.04
C LEU A 180 -2.92 9.01 25.12
N ARG A 181 -2.20 10.10 24.85
CA ARG A 181 -1.23 10.70 25.77
C ARG A 181 -1.88 11.40 26.95
N ALA A 182 -2.95 12.16 26.73
CA ALA A 182 -3.63 12.89 27.81
C ALA A 182 -4.32 11.95 28.80
N THR A 183 -4.82 10.80 28.31
CA THR A 183 -5.58 9.85 29.13
C THR A 183 -4.73 8.73 29.72
N TRP A 184 -3.43 8.68 29.39
CA TRP A 184 -2.48 7.67 29.87
C TRP A 184 -2.94 6.23 29.65
N VAL A 185 -3.69 6.00 28.57
CA VAL A 185 -4.14 4.66 28.21
C VAL A 185 -3.02 3.91 27.50
N PRO A 186 -2.89 2.59 27.74
CA PRO A 186 -1.88 1.80 27.07
C PRO A 186 -2.16 1.71 25.56
N TYR A 187 -1.09 1.69 24.77
CA TYR A 187 -1.11 1.45 23.33
C TYR A 187 0.00 0.46 22.94
N CYS A 188 -0.09 -0.12 21.74
CA CYS A 188 0.90 -1.09 21.25
C CYS A 188 2.32 -0.51 21.25
N SER A 189 3.28 -1.23 21.84
CA SER A 189 4.66 -0.78 22.04
C SER A 189 5.42 -0.48 20.74
N LEU A 190 4.99 -1.02 19.59
CA LEU A 190 5.58 -0.70 18.29
C LEU A 190 5.54 0.80 17.99
N TYR A 191 4.52 1.53 18.47
CA TYR A 191 4.45 2.97 18.28
C TYR A 191 5.60 3.72 18.97
N ASP A 192 6.16 3.20 20.05
CA ASP A 192 7.34 3.79 20.70
C ASP A 192 8.62 3.52 19.91
N ASN A 193 8.58 2.62 18.93
CA ASN A 193 9.71 2.20 18.09
C ASN A 193 9.60 2.73 16.66
N GLY A 194 8.90 3.85 16.48
CA GLY A 194 8.82 4.56 15.21
C GLY A 194 7.79 4.03 14.20
N PHE A 195 7.00 3.03 14.56
CA PHE A 195 5.88 2.62 13.72
C PHE A 195 4.73 3.61 13.87
N THR A 196 4.12 4.05 12.78
CA THR A 196 3.02 5.05 12.81
C THR A 196 1.69 4.49 12.28
N SER A 197 1.76 3.39 11.54
CA SER A 197 0.62 2.65 10.99
C SER A 197 0.95 1.16 11.04
N LEU A 198 0.08 0.35 11.66
CA LEU A 198 0.30 -1.09 11.90
C LEU A 198 -0.57 -1.95 10.98
N GLY A 199 0.03 -2.91 10.29
CA GLY A 199 -0.66 -3.91 9.47
C GLY A 199 0.12 -5.20 9.58
N SER A 200 0.53 -5.83 8.48
CA SER A 200 1.30 -7.07 8.61
C SER A 200 2.78 -6.84 8.79
N VAL A 201 3.45 -7.84 9.37
CA VAL A 201 4.91 -7.90 9.55
C VAL A 201 5.62 -7.73 8.20
N ASP A 202 5.03 -8.21 7.11
CA ASP A 202 5.62 -8.17 5.77
C ASP A 202 5.53 -6.80 5.10
N ASN A 203 4.58 -5.97 5.52
CA ASN A 203 4.25 -4.71 4.86
C ASN A 203 4.42 -3.46 5.75
N THR A 204 4.99 -3.66 6.94
CA THR A 204 5.11 -2.60 7.94
C THR A 204 6.55 -2.48 8.42
N ARG A 205 7.06 -1.25 8.36
CA ARG A 205 8.39 -0.84 8.82
C ARG A 205 8.26 0.44 9.67
N PRO A 206 9.25 0.75 10.52
CA PRO A 206 9.31 2.04 11.17
C PRO A 206 9.32 3.19 10.16
N ASN A 207 8.73 4.32 10.53
CA ASN A 207 8.52 5.46 9.66
C ASN A 207 9.84 6.23 9.45
N SER A 208 10.37 6.25 8.24
CA SER A 208 11.67 6.89 7.92
C SER A 208 11.77 8.37 8.33
N PRO A 209 10.71 9.20 8.22
CA PRO A 209 10.67 10.53 8.82
C PRO A 209 10.97 10.63 10.32
N LEU A 210 10.81 9.55 11.09
CA LEU A 210 11.19 9.48 12.51
C LEU A 210 12.66 9.06 12.72
N LEU A 211 13.39 8.83 11.62
CA LEU A 211 14.81 8.53 11.53
C LEU A 211 15.54 9.68 10.79
N GLN A 212 15.81 10.80 11.46
CA GLN A 212 16.53 11.93 10.83
C GLN A 212 17.98 12.06 11.29
N PRO A 213 18.90 12.61 10.46
CA PRO A 213 20.36 12.54 10.65
C PRO A 213 20.92 13.40 11.79
N VAL A 214 22.13 13.05 12.21
CA VAL A 214 23.03 13.93 12.98
C VAL A 214 23.67 14.90 11.97
N GLU A 215 23.56 16.20 12.25
CA GLU A 215 24.25 17.36 11.63
C GLU A 215 23.73 17.96 10.30
N PHE A 216 23.24 19.21 10.42
CA PHE A 216 23.83 20.33 9.69
C PHE A 216 23.90 21.53 10.65
N HIS A 217 25.08 22.16 10.76
CA HIS A 217 25.25 23.47 11.37
C HIS A 217 24.40 24.49 10.58
N ALA A 218 23.13 24.64 10.92
CA ALA A 218 22.44 25.87 10.62
C ALA A 218 22.99 26.91 11.59
N VAL A 219 23.78 27.84 11.08
CA VAL A 219 23.97 29.14 11.71
C VAL A 219 22.58 29.75 11.82
N ILE A 220 21.90 29.54 12.95
CA ILE A 220 20.72 30.31 13.31
C ILE A 220 21.26 31.68 13.70
N GLN A 221 21.25 32.62 12.76
CA GLN A 221 21.17 34.03 13.13
C GLN A 221 19.84 34.22 13.85
N CYS A 222 19.90 34.11 15.17
CA CYS A 222 18.79 34.40 16.04
C CYS A 222 18.72 35.92 16.19
N THR A 223 17.93 36.58 15.33
CA THR A 223 17.55 37.98 15.58
C THR A 223 16.45 37.98 16.63
N VAL A 224 16.83 37.86 17.90
CA VAL A 224 15.94 38.13 19.03
C VAL A 224 15.90 39.65 19.21
N HIS A 225 14.78 40.27 18.85
CA HIS A 225 14.44 41.56 19.46
C HIS A 225 14.04 41.27 20.91
N SER A 226 14.98 41.40 21.84
CA SER A 226 14.70 41.34 23.26
C SER A 226 14.01 42.63 23.70
N ALA A 227 12.77 42.52 24.18
CA ALA A 227 12.32 43.37 25.26
C ALA A 227 12.61 42.59 26.56
N HIS A 228 13.56 43.11 27.34
CA HIS A 228 13.93 42.73 28.70
C HIS A 228 15.04 41.68 28.80
N GLY A 229 16.25 42.17 29.01
CA GLY A 229 17.47 41.38 29.09
C GLY A 229 17.66 40.72 30.45
N TYR A 230 18.16 39.50 30.41
CA TYR A 230 19.10 38.93 31.38
C TYR A 230 20.05 37.99 30.61
N ARG A 231 21.36 38.19 30.77
CA ARG A 231 22.41 37.29 30.26
C ARG A 231 22.64 36.15 31.25
N CYS A 232 22.89 34.95 30.75
CA CYS A 232 23.63 33.95 31.49
C CYS A 232 24.68 33.32 30.56
N GLU A 233 25.95 33.62 30.84
CA GLU A 233 27.12 33.04 30.17
C GLU A 233 27.57 31.80 30.98
N HIS A 234 27.84 30.70 30.27
CA HIS A 234 28.60 29.51 30.68
C HIS A 234 28.11 28.63 31.84
N LEU A 235 27.31 27.58 31.56
CA LEU A 235 27.30 26.31 32.32
C LEU A 235 26.92 25.10 31.42
N SER A 236 27.48 23.92 31.70
CA SER A 236 27.22 22.65 30.99
C SER A 236 26.06 21.84 31.63
N ALA A 237 25.52 20.89 30.85
CA ALA A 237 24.22 20.21 31.07
C ALA A 237 24.09 19.29 32.31
N GLU A 238 25.08 19.19 33.19
CA GLU A 238 25.03 18.29 34.36
C GLU A 238 24.64 18.97 35.68
N GLN A 239 24.39 20.29 35.71
CA GLN A 239 24.15 21.01 36.97
C GLN A 239 22.71 21.47 37.23
N CYS A 240 21.72 21.12 36.39
CA CYS A 240 20.33 21.56 36.58
C CYS A 240 19.39 20.58 37.32
N CYS A 241 19.84 19.36 37.66
CA CYS A 241 19.01 18.38 38.35
C CYS A 241 19.28 18.41 39.86
N ASN A 242 18.62 19.30 40.60
CA ASN A 242 18.31 19.12 42.04
C ASN A 242 17.50 20.31 42.58
N THR A 243 16.17 20.25 42.47
CA THR A 243 15.28 20.86 43.48
C THR A 243 14.05 19.97 43.68
N ALA A 244 13.86 19.58 44.93
CA ALA A 244 12.75 18.78 45.42
C ALA A 244 11.49 19.63 45.52
N ASP A 245 10.37 19.15 44.95
CA ASP A 245 9.01 19.25 45.51
C ASP A 245 7.96 18.81 44.47
N CYS A 246 7.53 17.55 44.53
CA CYS A 246 6.19 17.17 44.11
C CYS A 246 5.80 15.79 44.66
N GLN A 247 5.00 15.77 45.73
CA GLN A 247 4.33 14.57 46.22
C GLN A 247 2.92 14.50 45.61
N ILE A 248 2.65 13.49 44.77
CA ILE A 248 1.30 12.94 44.58
C ILE A 248 1.38 11.41 44.62
N SER A 249 0.51 10.86 45.46
CA SER A 249 0.48 9.50 46.00
C SER A 249 -0.04 8.42 45.04
N SER A 250 0.72 7.32 44.99
CA SER A 250 0.30 5.90 44.95
C SER A 250 -1.06 5.50 44.32
N MET A 251 -1.02 5.04 43.07
CA MET A 251 -1.64 3.79 42.61
C MET A 251 -0.81 3.29 41.41
N GLN A 252 0.30 2.61 41.69
CA GLN A 252 1.19 2.05 40.68
C GLN A 252 0.77 0.61 40.35
N ASN A 253 0.11 0.42 39.20
CA ASN A 253 -0.02 -0.89 38.58
C ASN A 253 1.34 -1.32 38.02
N SER A 254 1.69 -2.58 38.25
CA SER A 254 3.02 -3.19 38.08
C SER A 254 3.58 -3.27 36.66
N TRP A 255 2.92 -2.67 35.67
CA TRP A 255 3.41 -2.60 34.28
C TRP A 255 4.12 -1.28 33.94
N ASN A 256 3.88 -0.19 34.70
CA ASN A 256 4.41 1.14 34.38
C ASN A 256 5.86 1.37 34.83
N ARG A 257 6.53 0.39 35.46
CA ARG A 257 7.89 0.57 35.98
C ARG A 257 8.99 0.55 34.90
N ALA A 258 8.67 0.11 33.68
CA ALA A 258 9.63 0.02 32.57
C ALA A 258 9.58 1.19 31.57
N GLN A 259 8.63 2.12 31.70
CA GLN A 259 8.48 3.27 30.79
C GLN A 259 8.37 4.58 31.57
N ALA A 260 9.50 5.07 32.07
CA ALA A 260 9.61 6.44 32.56
C ALA A 260 10.25 7.30 31.44
N GLN A 261 9.53 8.33 30.96
CA GLN A 261 10.10 9.46 30.21
C GLN A 261 9.86 10.76 30.99
N PRO A 262 10.76 11.76 30.88
CA PRO A 262 10.83 12.89 31.81
C PRO A 262 9.76 13.97 31.56
N ASP A 263 9.55 14.79 32.59
CA ASP A 263 8.45 15.70 32.83
C ASP A 263 8.10 16.70 31.71
N ALA A 264 6.79 16.88 31.50
CA ALA A 264 6.22 17.86 30.59
C ALA A 264 6.18 19.26 31.21
N LYS A 265 7.06 20.17 30.78
CA LYS A 265 6.83 21.63 30.86
C LYS A 265 7.31 22.34 29.60
N THR A 266 6.42 23.18 29.07
CA THR A 266 6.57 24.28 28.08
C THR A 266 6.88 23.92 26.62
N VAL A 267 5.91 24.25 25.75
CA VAL A 267 6.07 24.37 24.29
C VAL A 267 6.11 25.85 23.92
N PRO A 268 7.23 26.35 23.35
CA PRO A 268 7.20 27.53 22.49
C PRO A 268 7.84 27.28 21.12
N GLY A 269 7.13 27.72 20.06
CA GLY A 269 7.69 28.18 18.77
C GLY A 269 8.44 27.14 17.92
N MET A 270 7.72 26.35 17.14
CA MET A 270 8.27 25.28 16.30
C MET A 270 8.99 25.78 15.03
N GLY A 271 10.31 25.59 15.03
CA GLY A 271 11.00 24.97 13.90
C GLY A 271 11.91 23.88 14.47
N CYS A 272 11.60 22.59 14.28
CA CYS A 272 12.52 21.49 14.59
C CYS A 272 12.06 20.15 13.98
N SER A 273 13.04 19.44 13.44
CA SER A 273 13.01 18.06 12.95
C SER A 273 12.70 17.04 14.06
N ALA A 274 12.12 15.90 13.69
CA ALA A 274 11.88 14.78 14.63
C ALA A 274 13.23 14.26 15.18
N LEU A 275 13.44 14.38 16.49
CA LEU A 275 14.69 14.01 17.16
C LEU A 275 14.75 12.50 17.42
N ARG A 276 15.91 11.89 17.16
CA ARG A 276 16.21 10.48 17.48
C ARG A 276 16.04 10.21 18.98
N LYS A 277 15.81 8.95 19.37
CA LYS A 277 16.18 8.53 20.73
C LYS A 277 17.71 8.67 20.87
N GLU A 278 18.20 8.95 22.08
CA GLU A 278 19.62 9.18 22.36
C GLU A 278 20.53 8.02 21.91
N ASP A 279 19.97 6.81 21.77
CA ASP A 279 20.64 5.60 21.28
C ASP A 279 20.77 5.49 19.75
N GLY A 280 20.26 6.46 18.99
CA GLY A 280 20.27 6.47 17.54
C GLY A 280 19.09 5.76 16.86
N SER A 281 18.10 5.30 17.63
CA SER A 281 16.88 4.66 17.13
C SER A 281 15.74 5.65 16.79
N TYR A 282 14.65 5.12 16.20
CA TYR A 282 13.51 5.91 15.74
C TYR A 282 12.79 6.63 16.89
N ALA A 283 12.37 7.87 16.62
CA ALA A 283 11.50 8.62 17.51
C ALA A 283 10.12 7.94 17.65
N PRO A 284 9.41 8.05 18.79
CA PRO A 284 8.05 7.55 18.93
C PRO A 284 7.04 8.17 17.94
N ALA A 285 6.00 7.41 17.60
CA ALA A 285 5.00 7.75 16.59
C ALA A 285 4.29 9.10 16.79
N HIS A 286 4.08 9.51 18.03
CA HIS A 286 3.42 10.78 18.37
C HIS A 286 4.27 12.01 18.01
N LEU A 287 5.55 11.83 17.66
CA LEU A 287 6.45 12.90 17.19
C LEU A 287 6.48 13.05 15.66
N LEU A 288 5.67 12.28 14.93
CA LEU A 288 5.53 12.45 13.48
C LEU A 288 4.90 13.81 13.17
N TYR A 289 5.68 14.71 12.57
CA TYR A 289 5.25 16.08 12.27
C TYR A 289 4.38 16.17 11.01
N ASP A 290 4.71 15.42 9.95
CA ASP A 290 3.92 15.38 8.72
C ASP A 290 2.95 14.21 8.76
N ILE A 291 1.70 14.50 9.13
CA ILE A 291 0.64 13.50 9.24
C ILE A 291 0.34 12.79 7.91
N ARG A 292 0.67 13.39 6.75
CA ARG A 292 0.51 12.74 5.44
C ARG A 292 1.45 11.55 5.29
N MET A 293 2.53 11.53 6.07
CA MET A 293 3.50 10.45 6.12
C MET A 293 3.12 9.36 7.13
N GLU A 294 1.92 9.38 7.74
CA GLU A 294 1.50 8.34 8.70
C GLU A 294 1.70 6.91 8.18
N ARG A 295 1.55 6.70 6.87
CA ARG A 295 1.69 5.40 6.21
C ARG A 295 3.00 5.25 5.43
N ALA A 296 3.97 6.16 5.57
CA ALA A 296 5.25 6.08 4.87
C ALA A 296 6.10 4.85 5.28
N GLY A 297 5.90 4.33 6.49
CA GLY A 297 6.46 3.04 6.91
C GLY A 297 5.78 1.81 6.30
N ARG A 298 4.80 1.98 5.39
CA ARG A 298 4.20 0.85 4.68
C ARG A 298 5.03 0.48 3.48
N THR A 299 5.72 -0.65 3.57
CA THR A 299 6.23 -1.30 2.37
C THR A 299 5.05 -1.96 1.69
N CYS A 300 4.99 -1.91 0.36
CA CYS A 300 4.09 -2.82 -0.32
C CYS A 300 4.54 -4.25 0.06
N ALA A 301 3.59 -5.08 0.48
CA ALA A 301 3.87 -6.39 1.07
C ALA A 301 4.98 -7.11 0.31
N ALA A 302 6.10 -7.36 1.00
CA ALA A 302 7.11 -8.26 0.48
C ALA A 302 6.43 -9.62 0.29
N ALA A 303 6.58 -10.19 -0.89
CA ALA A 303 6.13 -11.54 -1.20
C ALA A 303 6.58 -12.50 -0.11
N GLU A 304 5.67 -13.39 0.32
CA GLU A 304 6.02 -14.60 1.08
C GLU A 304 7.24 -15.24 0.40
N GLN A 305 8.34 -15.42 1.12
CA GLN A 305 9.44 -16.22 0.60
C GLN A 305 9.00 -17.68 0.57
N PRO A 306 8.95 -18.35 -0.60
CA PRO A 306 8.85 -19.78 -0.63
C PRO A 306 10.17 -20.35 -0.13
N SER A 307 10.07 -21.31 0.78
CA SER A 307 11.17 -22.19 1.14
C SER A 307 11.81 -22.80 -0.11
N THR A 308 13.15 -22.70 -0.20
CA THR A 308 14.11 -23.20 -1.22
C THR A 308 14.29 -22.37 -2.50
N PRO A 309 15.55 -22.07 -2.90
CA PRO A 309 15.85 -21.19 -4.02
C PRO A 309 15.64 -21.90 -5.36
N ARG A 310 14.47 -21.71 -5.97
CA ARG A 310 14.30 -21.81 -7.42
C ARG A 310 14.58 -20.41 -7.98
N ALA A 311 15.44 -20.25 -8.97
CA ALA A 311 15.75 -18.95 -9.56
C ALA A 311 14.47 -18.32 -10.13
N ILE A 312 13.87 -17.36 -9.42
CA ILE A 312 12.63 -16.69 -9.84
C ILE A 312 13.03 -15.67 -10.92
N ALA A 313 12.52 -15.85 -12.13
CA ALA A 313 12.72 -14.90 -13.23
C ALA A 313 12.04 -13.56 -12.89
N SER A 314 12.65 -12.43 -13.23
CA SER A 314 12.02 -11.10 -13.14
C SER A 314 10.80 -11.02 -14.04
N THR A 315 9.65 -10.68 -13.48
CA THR A 315 8.34 -10.77 -14.12
C THR A 315 7.76 -9.40 -14.48
N ALA A 316 7.04 -9.34 -15.59
CA ALA A 316 6.34 -8.16 -16.06
C ALA A 316 4.87 -8.47 -16.39
N ALA A 317 3.98 -7.53 -16.10
CA ALA A 317 2.61 -7.52 -16.61
C ALA A 317 2.37 -6.32 -17.53
N LEU A 318 1.64 -6.54 -18.62
CA LEU A 318 1.22 -5.50 -19.54
C LEU A 318 -0.28 -5.21 -19.35
N VAL A 319 -0.64 -3.93 -19.25
CA VAL A 319 -2.03 -3.48 -19.13
C VAL A 319 -2.33 -2.49 -20.26
N ILE A 320 -2.99 -2.98 -21.30
CA ILE A 320 -3.39 -2.21 -22.47
C ILE A 320 -4.78 -1.63 -22.22
N ILE A 321 -4.95 -0.34 -22.43
CA ILE A 321 -6.15 0.42 -22.08
C ILE A 321 -6.63 1.14 -23.34
N GLY A 322 -7.85 0.82 -23.78
CA GLY A 322 -8.45 1.43 -24.98
C GLY A 322 -9.65 0.66 -25.49
N ASP A 323 -10.82 1.29 -25.52
CA ASP A 323 -12.06 0.72 -26.07
C ASP A 323 -11.91 0.35 -27.56
N GLU A 324 -11.07 1.05 -28.31
CA GLU A 324 -10.77 0.77 -29.71
C GLU A 324 -10.01 -0.54 -29.91
N ILE A 325 -9.22 -0.97 -28.92
CA ILE A 325 -8.54 -2.26 -28.91
C ILE A 325 -9.55 -3.37 -28.63
N LEU A 326 -10.39 -3.20 -27.61
CA LEU A 326 -11.43 -4.18 -27.26
C LEU A 326 -12.46 -4.36 -28.37
N SER A 327 -12.80 -3.29 -29.07
CA SER A 327 -13.73 -3.34 -30.22
C SER A 327 -13.07 -3.81 -31.53
N GLY A 328 -11.74 -4.01 -31.55
CA GLY A 328 -10.99 -4.43 -32.73
C GLY A 328 -10.91 -3.37 -33.83
N LYS A 329 -11.24 -2.11 -33.54
CA LYS A 329 -11.10 -1.00 -34.50
C LYS A 329 -9.65 -0.66 -34.77
N VAL A 330 -8.80 -0.88 -33.78
CA VAL A 330 -7.35 -0.67 -33.84
C VAL A 330 -6.69 -1.98 -33.45
N GLU A 331 -5.73 -2.41 -34.26
CA GLU A 331 -4.89 -3.57 -33.96
C GLU A 331 -3.88 -3.21 -32.87
N ASP A 332 -3.77 -4.06 -31.85
CA ASP A 332 -2.75 -3.88 -30.81
C ASP A 332 -1.36 -4.26 -31.31
N VAL A 333 -0.58 -3.24 -31.63
CA VAL A 333 0.84 -3.37 -32.02
C VAL A 333 1.80 -3.13 -30.85
N ASN A 334 1.31 -2.68 -29.70
CA ASN A 334 2.12 -2.31 -28.54
C ASN A 334 2.50 -3.53 -27.70
N THR A 335 1.57 -4.44 -27.46
CA THR A 335 1.84 -5.71 -26.76
C THR A 335 2.97 -6.51 -27.40
N PRO A 336 2.93 -6.86 -28.71
CA PRO A 336 4.01 -7.64 -29.31
C PRO A 336 5.35 -6.90 -29.32
N PHE A 337 5.34 -5.56 -29.42
CA PHE A 337 6.55 -4.76 -29.28
C PHE A 337 7.14 -4.85 -27.87
N LEU A 338 6.34 -4.61 -26.84
CA LEU A 338 6.76 -4.65 -25.44
C LEU A 338 7.24 -6.04 -25.03
N CYS A 339 6.53 -7.10 -25.45
CA CYS A 339 6.96 -8.48 -25.19
C CYS A 339 8.36 -8.75 -25.75
N ARG A 340 8.61 -8.45 -27.03
CA ARG A 340 9.94 -8.64 -27.64
C ARG A 340 11.02 -7.84 -26.91
N GLU A 341 10.73 -6.58 -26.59
CA GLU A 341 11.71 -5.71 -25.98
C GLU A 341 12.05 -6.11 -24.54
N LEU A 342 11.05 -6.47 -23.72
CA LEU A 342 11.25 -6.98 -22.36
C LEU A 342 12.03 -8.30 -22.37
N HIS A 343 11.69 -9.18 -23.30
CA HIS A 343 12.36 -10.47 -23.46
C HIS A 343 13.85 -10.31 -23.81
N ALA A 344 14.16 -9.34 -24.68
CA ALA A 344 15.52 -8.98 -25.07
C ALA A 344 16.37 -8.40 -23.92
N ILE A 345 15.75 -7.97 -22.82
CA ILE A 345 16.44 -7.53 -21.59
C ILE A 345 16.15 -8.46 -20.40
N GLY A 346 15.68 -9.68 -20.65
CA GLY A 346 15.56 -10.73 -19.64
C GLY A 346 14.33 -10.65 -18.75
N TRP A 347 13.31 -9.84 -19.08
CA TRP A 347 12.05 -9.78 -18.35
C TRP A 347 11.02 -10.74 -18.93
N GLN A 348 10.43 -11.57 -18.08
CA GLN A 348 9.37 -12.50 -18.47
C GLN A 348 8.02 -11.80 -18.42
N VAL A 349 7.36 -11.63 -19.57
CA VAL A 349 5.96 -11.17 -19.60
C VAL A 349 5.07 -12.33 -19.18
N ALA A 350 4.44 -12.22 -18.02
CA ALA A 350 3.63 -13.30 -17.42
C ALA A 350 2.12 -13.06 -17.56
N LYS A 351 1.69 -11.82 -17.80
CA LYS A 351 0.29 -11.47 -18.04
C LYS A 351 0.17 -10.29 -19.00
N VAL A 352 -0.82 -10.36 -19.89
CA VAL A 352 -1.32 -9.22 -20.67
C VAL A 352 -2.81 -9.09 -20.40
N SER A 353 -3.25 -7.87 -20.07
CA SER A 353 -4.65 -7.53 -19.85
C SER A 353 -5.03 -6.39 -20.79
N VAL A 354 -6.16 -6.52 -21.48
CA VAL A 354 -6.74 -5.46 -22.31
C VAL A 354 -8.02 -4.99 -21.63
N LEU A 355 -8.12 -3.69 -21.33
CA LEU A 355 -9.15 -3.10 -20.48
C LEU A 355 -9.89 -1.96 -21.19
N PRO A 356 -11.17 -1.73 -20.84
CA PRO A 356 -11.89 -0.55 -21.30
C PRO A 356 -11.36 0.72 -20.63
N ASP A 357 -11.72 1.88 -21.17
CA ASP A 357 -11.40 3.22 -20.62
C ASP A 357 -12.25 3.54 -19.36
N GLU A 358 -12.25 2.63 -18.39
CA GLU A 358 -13.02 2.73 -17.15
C GLU A 358 -12.10 2.66 -15.92
N VAL A 359 -12.18 3.69 -15.06
CA VAL A 359 -11.38 3.81 -13.83
C VAL A 359 -11.48 2.56 -12.94
N ALA A 360 -12.68 1.99 -12.79
CA ALA A 360 -12.90 0.82 -11.95
C ALA A 360 -12.19 -0.44 -12.49
N ALA A 361 -12.23 -0.65 -13.81
CA ALA A 361 -11.57 -1.78 -14.47
C ALA A 361 -10.04 -1.64 -14.37
N ILE A 362 -9.53 -0.46 -14.71
CA ILE A 362 -8.10 -0.14 -14.66
C ILE A 362 -7.57 -0.29 -13.22
N SER A 363 -8.23 0.30 -12.23
CA SER A 363 -7.77 0.27 -10.85
C SER A 363 -7.80 -1.13 -10.22
N ALA A 364 -8.84 -1.93 -10.51
CA ALA A 364 -8.95 -3.29 -10.03
C ALA A 364 -7.82 -4.18 -10.58
N GLU A 365 -7.56 -4.11 -11.89
CA GLU A 365 -6.51 -4.87 -12.53
C GLU A 365 -5.13 -4.42 -12.06
N LEU A 366 -4.83 -3.11 -12.07
CA LEU A 366 -3.55 -2.57 -11.59
C LEU A 366 -3.29 -2.93 -10.13
N ARG A 367 -4.32 -2.90 -9.27
CA ARG A 367 -4.19 -3.33 -7.86
C ARG A 367 -3.85 -4.82 -7.74
N ALA A 368 -4.35 -5.66 -8.65
CA ALA A 368 -4.04 -7.08 -8.68
C ALA A 368 -2.62 -7.33 -9.21
N VAL A 369 -2.29 -6.79 -10.39
CA VAL A 369 -1.02 -7.10 -11.06
C VAL A 369 0.19 -6.45 -10.41
N SER A 370 0.07 -5.24 -9.86
CA SER A 370 1.18 -4.56 -9.17
C SER A 370 1.62 -5.25 -7.88
N LYS A 371 0.81 -6.17 -7.34
CA LYS A 371 1.14 -6.99 -6.16
C LYS A 371 1.83 -8.30 -6.54
N VAL A 372 1.55 -8.83 -7.73
CA VAL A 372 1.97 -10.16 -8.15
C VAL A 372 3.25 -10.11 -9.00
N TYR A 373 3.41 -9.06 -9.82
CA TYR A 373 4.52 -8.94 -10.76
C TYR A 373 5.48 -7.84 -10.33
N ASP A 374 6.76 -8.03 -10.67
CA ASP A 374 7.84 -7.13 -10.29
C ASP A 374 7.65 -5.75 -10.94
N ILE A 375 7.28 -5.71 -12.22
CA ILE A 375 6.92 -4.48 -12.94
C ILE A 375 5.59 -4.60 -13.67
N VAL A 376 4.91 -3.46 -13.83
CA VAL A 376 3.71 -3.32 -14.64
C VAL A 376 3.93 -2.21 -15.66
N ILE A 377 3.54 -2.44 -16.92
CA ILE A 377 3.62 -1.43 -17.97
C ILE A 377 2.21 -1.20 -18.50
N THR A 378 1.75 0.05 -18.46
CA THR A 378 0.47 0.42 -19.08
C THR A 378 0.70 1.01 -20.46
N SER A 379 -0.29 0.86 -21.35
CA SER A 379 -0.32 1.55 -22.64
C SER A 379 -1.73 2.05 -22.92
N GLY A 380 -1.92 3.38 -22.99
CA GLY A 380 -3.21 4.00 -23.33
C GLY A 380 -3.78 4.93 -22.25
N GLY A 381 -4.79 5.73 -22.62
CA GLY A 381 -5.57 6.59 -21.72
C GLY A 381 -4.81 7.74 -21.01
N LEU A 382 -3.79 8.33 -21.66
CA LEU A 382 -2.96 9.43 -21.11
C LEU A 382 -3.14 10.78 -21.82
N GLY A 383 -4.02 10.86 -22.79
CA GLY A 383 -4.31 12.10 -23.49
C GLY A 383 -5.14 13.09 -22.64
N PRO A 384 -5.56 14.19 -23.28
CA PRO A 384 -6.30 15.25 -22.63
C PRO A 384 -7.82 15.06 -22.67
N THR A 385 -8.36 14.02 -23.31
CA THR A 385 -9.81 13.83 -23.50
C THR A 385 -10.47 13.19 -22.28
N VAL A 386 -11.80 13.14 -22.25
CA VAL A 386 -12.57 12.73 -21.04
C VAL A 386 -12.45 11.24 -20.73
N ASP A 387 -12.24 10.44 -21.75
CA ASP A 387 -11.97 9.00 -21.76
C ASP A 387 -10.54 8.64 -21.34
N ASP A 388 -9.59 9.59 -21.38
CA ASP A 388 -8.23 9.35 -20.87
C ASP A 388 -8.19 9.28 -19.33
N VAL A 389 -8.47 8.09 -18.78
CA VAL A 389 -8.66 7.90 -17.33
C VAL A 389 -7.58 7.03 -16.67
N THR A 390 -6.51 6.66 -17.39
CA THR A 390 -5.45 5.77 -16.88
C THR A 390 -4.81 6.30 -15.61
N MET A 391 -4.47 7.59 -15.54
CA MET A 391 -3.84 8.16 -14.34
C MET A 391 -4.77 8.15 -13.12
N GLN A 392 -6.07 8.30 -13.32
CA GLN A 392 -7.05 8.14 -12.25
C GLN A 392 -7.12 6.67 -11.80
N GLY A 393 -7.12 5.72 -12.75
CA GLY A 393 -7.04 4.29 -12.45
C GLY A 393 -5.77 3.91 -11.67
N VAL A 394 -4.62 4.50 -12.00
CA VAL A 394 -3.36 4.32 -11.24
C VAL A 394 -3.49 4.90 -9.83
N ALA A 395 -4.09 6.08 -9.67
CA ALA A 395 -4.28 6.72 -8.37
C ALA A 395 -5.17 5.85 -7.47
N ASP A 396 -6.30 5.37 -8.00
CA ASP A 396 -7.23 4.50 -7.29
C ASP A 396 -6.59 3.15 -6.95
N ALA A 397 -5.76 2.57 -7.83
CA ALA A 397 -5.05 1.31 -7.57
C ALA A 397 -4.06 1.40 -6.42
N LEU A 398 -3.43 2.56 -6.25
CA LEU A 398 -2.44 2.86 -5.21
C LEU A 398 -3.07 3.48 -3.96
N ASP A 399 -4.40 3.62 -3.92
CA ASP A 399 -5.15 4.26 -2.84
C ASP A 399 -4.65 5.71 -2.56
N HIS A 400 -4.30 6.44 -3.63
CA HIS A 400 -3.76 7.79 -3.62
C HIS A 400 -4.72 8.79 -4.28
N GLN A 401 -4.61 10.08 -3.95
CA GLN A 401 -5.39 11.13 -4.61
C GLN A 401 -4.74 11.52 -5.95
N LEU A 402 -5.54 11.79 -6.98
CA LEU A 402 -5.02 12.39 -8.20
C LEU A 402 -4.74 13.89 -7.94
N THR A 403 -3.50 14.32 -8.13
CA THR A 403 -3.07 15.71 -7.87
C THR A 403 -2.25 16.26 -9.01
N ARG A 404 -2.32 17.57 -9.23
CA ARG A 404 -1.52 18.24 -10.25
C ARG A 404 -0.13 18.58 -9.72
N TYR A 405 0.90 18.10 -10.41
CA TYR A 405 2.29 18.32 -10.06
C TYR A 405 2.81 19.61 -10.70
N GLN A 406 3.37 20.50 -9.87
CA GLN A 406 3.85 21.81 -10.32
C GLN A 406 4.98 21.70 -11.35
N ASP A 407 5.89 20.73 -11.22
CA ASP A 407 6.97 20.50 -12.20
C ASP A 407 6.42 20.08 -13.57
N LEU A 408 5.49 19.11 -13.58
CA LEU A 408 4.85 18.66 -14.82
C LEU A 408 4.06 19.80 -15.47
N GLU A 409 3.28 20.55 -14.68
CA GLU A 409 2.56 21.73 -15.17
C GLU A 409 3.52 22.77 -15.75
N HIS A 410 4.64 23.04 -15.10
CA HIS A 410 5.65 23.97 -15.61
C HIS A 410 6.21 23.51 -16.96
N ARG A 411 6.55 22.22 -17.11
CA ARG A 411 7.01 21.63 -18.38
C ARG A 411 5.98 21.81 -19.51
N LEU A 412 4.70 21.56 -19.22
CA LEU A 412 3.61 21.74 -20.19
C LEU A 412 3.40 23.21 -20.57
N ARG A 413 3.45 24.12 -19.60
CA ARG A 413 3.34 25.57 -19.86
C ARG A 413 4.50 26.08 -20.71
N MET A 414 5.71 25.59 -20.47
CA MET A 414 6.88 25.92 -21.30
C MET A 414 6.76 25.37 -22.73
N PHE A 415 6.16 24.18 -22.89
CA PHE A 415 6.01 23.55 -24.19
C PHE A 415 4.88 24.16 -25.03
N PHE A 416 3.69 24.36 -24.45
CA PHE A 416 2.53 24.91 -25.15
C PHE A 416 2.49 26.43 -25.17
N GLY A 417 3.26 27.11 -24.32
CA GLY A 417 3.28 28.57 -24.21
C GLY A 417 1.89 29.14 -23.95
N SER A 418 1.50 30.14 -24.74
CA SER A 418 0.17 30.76 -24.66
C SER A 418 -0.99 29.83 -25.06
N ASN A 419 -0.72 28.67 -25.66
CA ASN A 419 -1.74 27.72 -26.13
C ASN A 419 -2.07 26.65 -25.06
N VAL A 420 -1.53 26.76 -23.84
CA VAL A 420 -1.85 25.83 -22.76
C VAL A 420 -3.33 25.95 -22.38
N THR A 421 -4.02 24.81 -22.29
CA THR A 421 -5.45 24.72 -21.96
C THR A 421 -5.64 23.91 -20.68
N HIS A 422 -6.83 23.94 -20.10
CA HIS A 422 -7.15 23.07 -18.97
C HIS A 422 -6.96 21.58 -19.31
N SER A 423 -7.34 21.18 -20.53
CA SER A 423 -7.16 19.80 -21.01
C SER A 423 -5.67 19.43 -21.14
N HIS A 424 -4.79 20.36 -21.51
CA HIS A 424 -3.35 20.12 -21.45
C HIS A 424 -2.88 19.87 -20.01
N LEU A 425 -3.35 20.68 -19.05
CA LEU A 425 -2.95 20.58 -17.64
C LEU A 425 -3.44 19.30 -16.94
N LYS A 426 -4.43 18.60 -17.50
CA LYS A 426 -4.80 17.25 -17.07
C LYS A 426 -3.61 16.29 -17.16
N MET A 427 -2.74 16.42 -18.16
CA MET A 427 -1.55 15.58 -18.31
C MET A 427 -0.44 15.89 -17.28
N ALA A 428 -0.62 16.90 -16.42
CA ALA A 428 0.25 17.14 -15.26
C ALA A 428 -0.29 16.50 -13.97
N GLU A 429 -1.36 15.71 -14.06
CA GLU A 429 -1.97 15.04 -12.92
C GLU A 429 -1.40 13.63 -12.73
N ALA A 430 -1.07 13.30 -11.49
CA ALA A 430 -0.55 12.00 -11.10
C ALA A 430 -0.95 11.66 -9.65
N PRO A 431 -0.89 10.37 -9.27
CA PRO A 431 -1.14 9.93 -7.90
C PRO A 431 -0.25 10.66 -6.91
N SER A 432 -0.84 11.25 -5.88
CA SER A 432 -0.15 11.91 -4.78
C SER A 432 0.79 10.92 -4.09
N GLY A 433 2.05 11.26 -3.87
CA GLY A 433 3.00 10.39 -3.18
C GLY A 433 4.35 10.31 -3.90
N GLU A 434 5.05 9.19 -3.72
CA GLU A 434 6.30 8.93 -4.43
C GLU A 434 6.02 8.73 -5.93
N LEU A 435 6.44 9.73 -6.70
CA LEU A 435 6.34 9.76 -8.14
C LEU A 435 7.75 9.93 -8.70
N THR A 436 8.17 8.95 -9.50
CA THR A 436 9.45 9.01 -10.21
C THR A 436 9.18 9.37 -11.66
N THR A 437 9.91 10.35 -12.19
CA THR A 437 9.88 10.69 -13.62
C THR A 437 11.07 10.07 -14.31
N VAL A 438 10.82 9.24 -15.33
CA VAL A 438 11.86 8.75 -16.23
C VAL A 438 11.92 9.70 -17.43
N ASP A 439 12.91 10.59 -17.38
CA ASP A 439 13.13 11.64 -18.37
C ASP A 439 13.81 11.10 -19.63
N TYR A 440 13.48 11.71 -20.76
CA TYR A 440 14.13 11.43 -22.05
C TYR A 440 14.20 12.69 -22.90
N LYS A 441 15.02 12.64 -23.95
CA LYS A 441 15.21 13.74 -24.89
C LYS A 441 14.39 13.53 -26.15
N MET A 442 13.82 14.61 -26.68
CA MET A 442 13.21 14.65 -27.99
C MET A 442 14.29 14.54 -29.09
N ALA A 443 13.87 14.35 -30.34
CA ALA A 443 14.79 14.19 -31.49
C ALA A 443 15.74 15.39 -31.69
N ASP A 444 15.35 16.57 -31.23
CA ASP A 444 16.16 17.80 -31.27
C ASP A 444 17.10 17.97 -30.07
N GLY A 445 17.18 16.98 -29.18
CA GLY A 445 18.04 16.97 -28.00
C GLY A 445 17.48 17.70 -26.77
N ARG A 446 16.32 18.36 -26.87
CA ARG A 446 15.68 19.04 -25.72
C ARG A 446 15.01 18.02 -24.79
N PRO A 447 14.92 18.30 -23.47
CA PRO A 447 14.14 17.48 -22.55
C PRO A 447 12.67 17.40 -22.99
N SER A 448 12.09 16.20 -22.94
CA SER A 448 10.67 16.02 -23.21
C SER A 448 9.83 16.69 -22.11
N PRO A 449 8.76 17.42 -22.48
CA PRO A 449 7.80 17.92 -21.49
C PRO A 449 6.90 16.81 -20.92
N PHE A 450 6.92 15.62 -21.54
CA PHE A 450 6.11 14.47 -21.14
C PHE A 450 7.02 13.31 -20.69
N PRO A 451 7.53 13.29 -19.44
CA PRO A 451 8.31 12.15 -18.95
C PRO A 451 7.47 10.86 -18.93
N VAL A 452 8.11 9.70 -18.72
CA VAL A 452 7.37 8.51 -18.31
C VAL A 452 7.17 8.60 -16.80
N LEU A 453 5.94 8.37 -16.34
CA LEU A 453 5.64 8.36 -14.92
C LEU A 453 5.80 6.93 -14.38
N LEU A 454 6.61 6.79 -13.35
CA LEU A 454 6.77 5.56 -12.58
C LEU A 454 6.12 5.76 -11.22
N CYS A 455 5.00 5.08 -11.02
CA CYS A 455 4.25 5.07 -9.77
C CYS A 455 4.46 3.71 -9.10
N ARG A 456 5.29 3.65 -8.05
CA ARG A 456 5.77 2.39 -7.44
C ARG A 456 6.48 1.50 -8.48
N ASN A 457 5.82 0.47 -9.00
CA ASN A 457 6.34 -0.44 -10.03
C ASN A 457 5.53 -0.37 -11.34
N ILE A 458 4.68 0.64 -11.49
CA ILE A 458 3.82 0.85 -12.65
C ILE A 458 4.43 1.93 -13.55
N TYR A 459 4.92 1.52 -14.72
CA TYR A 459 5.37 2.41 -15.79
C TYR A 459 4.18 2.79 -16.66
N VAL A 460 3.89 4.09 -16.75
CA VAL A 460 2.71 4.58 -17.47
C VAL A 460 3.11 5.14 -18.84
N LEU A 461 2.76 4.43 -19.93
CA LEU A 461 3.09 4.81 -21.31
C LEU A 461 1.84 5.14 -22.15
N PRO A 462 1.98 5.99 -23.18
CA PRO A 462 0.86 6.34 -24.06
C PRO A 462 0.46 5.17 -24.97
N GLY A 463 -0.77 5.22 -25.50
CA GLY A 463 -1.27 4.23 -26.46
C GLY A 463 -0.71 4.40 -27.88
N VAL A 464 -0.28 5.61 -28.26
CA VAL A 464 0.24 5.89 -29.60
C VAL A 464 1.58 5.15 -29.83
N PRO A 465 1.68 4.22 -30.79
CA PRO A 465 2.84 3.31 -30.88
C PRO A 465 4.18 4.01 -31.00
N HIS A 466 4.30 5.02 -31.87
CA HIS A 466 5.56 5.74 -32.03
C HIS A 466 6.00 6.48 -30.76
N LEU A 467 5.06 7.05 -30.00
CA LEU A 467 5.37 7.72 -28.72
C LEU A 467 5.78 6.72 -27.65
N LEU A 468 5.10 5.57 -27.60
CA LEU A 468 5.46 4.47 -26.70
C LEU A 468 6.88 3.97 -27.00
N GLN A 469 7.21 3.72 -28.26
CA GLN A 469 8.54 3.23 -28.66
C GLN A 469 9.68 4.22 -28.33
N ILE A 470 9.44 5.52 -28.44
CA ILE A 470 10.40 6.55 -28.00
C ILE A 470 10.60 6.48 -26.50
N LYS A 471 9.50 6.50 -25.73
CA LYS A 471 9.52 6.44 -24.26
C LYS A 471 10.12 5.14 -23.73
N TRP A 472 9.87 4.04 -24.42
CA TRP A 472 10.39 2.72 -24.08
C TRP A 472 11.91 2.68 -24.01
N LYS A 473 12.63 3.42 -24.88
CA LYS A 473 14.11 3.48 -24.81
C LYS A 473 14.61 3.93 -23.44
N ALA A 474 13.98 4.96 -22.87
CA ALA A 474 14.32 5.46 -21.54
C ALA A 474 13.89 4.50 -20.42
N VAL A 475 12.72 3.86 -20.56
CA VAL A 475 12.28 2.81 -19.63
C VAL A 475 13.25 1.62 -19.62
N LYS A 476 13.68 1.17 -20.80
CA LYS A 476 14.66 0.09 -20.98
C LYS A 476 16.00 0.40 -20.31
N GLU A 477 16.51 1.62 -20.50
CA GLU A 477 17.72 2.09 -19.81
C GLU A 477 17.53 2.13 -18.29
N HIS A 478 16.40 2.66 -17.82
CA HIS A 478 16.06 2.71 -16.40
C HIS A 478 15.94 1.32 -15.77
N LEU A 479 15.29 0.37 -16.44
CA LEU A 479 15.18 -1.01 -15.97
C LEU A 479 16.57 -1.66 -15.87
N THR A 480 17.37 -1.53 -16.93
CA THR A 480 18.72 -2.12 -16.98
C THR A 480 19.64 -1.55 -15.88
N SER A 481 19.52 -0.26 -15.57
CA SER A 481 20.30 0.35 -14.49
C SER A 481 19.79 -0.02 -13.09
N ALA A 482 18.47 -0.13 -12.91
CA ALA A 482 17.86 -0.45 -11.62
C ALA A 482 18.05 -1.91 -11.20
N THR A 483 17.92 -2.87 -12.12
CA THR A 483 18.01 -4.31 -11.80
C THR A 483 19.35 -4.94 -12.11
N GLY A 484 20.27 -4.19 -12.71
CA GLY A 484 21.43 -4.76 -13.40
C GLY A 484 21.01 -5.45 -14.70
N ARG A 485 22.02 -5.91 -15.47
CA ARG A 485 21.81 -6.60 -16.73
C ARG A 485 21.33 -8.03 -16.46
N LEU A 486 20.02 -8.26 -16.61
CA LEU A 486 19.47 -9.60 -16.61
C LEU A 486 19.92 -10.35 -17.87
N GLU A 487 20.03 -11.68 -17.75
CA GLU A 487 20.29 -12.52 -18.93
C GLU A 487 19.08 -12.47 -19.87
N PRO A 488 19.29 -12.14 -21.16
CA PRO A 488 18.23 -12.13 -22.14
C PRO A 488 17.74 -13.56 -22.37
N PHE A 489 16.51 -13.66 -22.85
CA PHE A 489 16.05 -14.92 -23.40
C PHE A 489 16.63 -15.11 -24.80
N HIS A 490 16.96 -16.36 -25.10
CA HIS A 490 17.43 -16.82 -26.39
C HIS A 490 16.43 -17.80 -26.97
N SER A 491 16.16 -17.69 -28.27
CA SER A 491 15.27 -18.57 -29.00
C SER A 491 15.94 -19.23 -30.21
N VAL A 492 15.53 -20.48 -30.46
CA VAL A 492 15.84 -21.25 -31.66
C VAL A 492 14.54 -21.80 -32.22
N SER A 493 14.29 -21.57 -33.50
CA SER A 493 13.14 -22.12 -34.22
C SER A 493 13.59 -23.05 -35.34
N LEU A 494 13.02 -24.25 -35.40
CA LEU A 494 13.24 -25.25 -36.46
C LEU A 494 11.98 -25.40 -37.30
N ARG A 495 12.09 -25.17 -38.60
CA ARG A 495 11.02 -25.39 -39.57
C ARG A 495 11.07 -26.82 -40.07
N LEU A 496 9.98 -27.58 -39.94
CA LEU A 496 9.88 -28.97 -40.37
C LEU A 496 9.01 -29.16 -41.62
N SER A 497 9.38 -30.07 -42.52
CA SER A 497 8.61 -30.36 -43.74
C SER A 497 7.28 -31.06 -43.51
N THR A 498 7.05 -31.61 -42.31
CA THR A 498 5.81 -32.29 -41.94
C THR A 498 4.80 -31.34 -41.32
N ASP A 499 3.53 -31.56 -41.64
CA ASP A 499 2.34 -30.93 -41.07
C ASP A 499 1.63 -31.82 -40.03
N ASP A 500 2.13 -33.04 -39.79
CA ASP A 500 1.59 -33.95 -38.77
C ASP A 500 2.25 -33.70 -37.40
N GLU A 501 1.59 -32.89 -36.58
CA GLU A 501 2.07 -32.57 -35.24
C GLU A 501 2.13 -33.80 -34.33
N THR A 502 1.28 -34.82 -34.59
CA THR A 502 1.25 -36.05 -33.79
C THR A 502 2.51 -36.88 -33.97
N ALA A 503 3.20 -36.76 -35.12
CA ALA A 503 4.45 -37.45 -35.37
C ALA A 503 5.62 -36.92 -34.51
N VAL A 504 5.59 -35.64 -34.15
CA VAL A 504 6.66 -34.99 -33.36
C VAL A 504 6.31 -34.87 -31.87
N ALA A 505 5.01 -34.92 -31.52
CA ALA A 505 4.54 -34.75 -30.15
C ALA A 505 5.22 -35.68 -29.11
N PRO A 506 5.46 -36.99 -29.35
CA PRO A 506 6.14 -37.84 -28.37
C PRO A 506 7.59 -37.39 -28.10
N THR A 507 8.27 -36.89 -29.12
CA THR A 507 9.64 -36.35 -28.99
C THR A 507 9.63 -35.06 -28.20
N LEU A 508 8.69 -34.15 -28.49
CA LEU A 508 8.53 -32.92 -27.73
C LEU A 508 8.22 -33.20 -26.26
N GLN A 509 7.32 -34.14 -25.95
CA GLN A 509 6.99 -34.51 -24.57
C GLN A 509 8.22 -35.01 -23.79
N ARG A 510 9.04 -35.87 -24.40
CA ARG A 510 10.29 -36.34 -23.75
C ARG A 510 11.27 -35.21 -23.50
N LEU A 511 11.46 -34.32 -24.48
CA LEU A 511 12.39 -33.21 -24.37
C LEU A 511 11.89 -32.15 -23.37
N SER A 512 10.60 -31.82 -23.37
CA SER A 512 9.99 -30.94 -22.38
C SER A 512 10.17 -31.47 -20.96
N ALA A 513 10.02 -32.78 -20.75
CA ALA A 513 10.28 -33.39 -19.44
C ALA A 513 11.77 -33.38 -19.07
N ARG A 514 12.66 -33.61 -20.04
CA ARG A 514 14.11 -33.62 -19.83
C ARG A 514 14.67 -32.24 -19.47
N PHE A 515 14.13 -31.18 -20.06
CA PHE A 515 14.57 -29.79 -19.89
C PHE A 515 13.55 -28.96 -19.08
N GLU A 516 12.77 -29.63 -18.23
CA GLU A 516 11.72 -28.98 -17.44
C GLU A 516 12.30 -27.84 -16.58
N GLY A 517 11.73 -26.64 -16.74
CA GLY A 517 12.16 -25.46 -16.01
C GLY A 517 13.47 -24.83 -16.49
N SER A 518 14.14 -25.39 -17.50
CA SER A 518 15.33 -24.80 -18.12
C SER A 518 15.10 -24.35 -19.56
N VAL A 519 14.30 -25.06 -20.36
CA VAL A 519 14.01 -24.70 -21.76
C VAL A 519 12.50 -24.82 -22.03
N GLY A 520 11.88 -23.75 -22.50
CA GLY A 520 10.53 -23.78 -23.04
C GLY A 520 10.55 -24.39 -24.43
N ILE A 521 9.67 -25.36 -24.71
CA ILE A 521 9.57 -26.02 -26.01
C ILE A 521 8.12 -25.93 -26.48
N GLY A 522 7.92 -25.42 -27.69
CA GLY A 522 6.62 -25.27 -28.33
C GLY A 522 6.62 -25.77 -29.77
N SER A 523 5.42 -26.01 -30.29
CA SER A 523 5.15 -26.44 -31.66
C SER A 523 4.01 -25.61 -32.22
N TYR A 524 4.16 -25.13 -33.45
CA TYR A 524 3.21 -24.24 -34.10
C TYR A 524 3.00 -24.67 -35.57
N PRO A 525 1.77 -25.00 -35.98
CA PRO A 525 1.48 -25.29 -37.39
C PRO A 525 1.58 -24.01 -38.23
N VAL A 526 2.02 -24.16 -39.47
CA VAL A 526 2.14 -23.10 -40.46
C VAL A 526 1.40 -23.50 -41.73
N GLU A 527 0.40 -22.71 -42.09
CA GLU A 527 -0.33 -22.83 -43.35
C GLU A 527 0.23 -21.85 -44.39
N GLY A 528 0.36 -22.26 -45.65
CA GLY A 528 0.52 -21.32 -46.77
C GLY A 528 1.85 -20.57 -46.88
N SER A 529 2.97 -21.10 -46.37
CA SER A 529 4.31 -20.51 -46.62
C SER A 529 4.82 -20.81 -48.04
N SER A 530 5.85 -20.08 -48.51
CA SER A 530 6.48 -20.32 -49.84
C SER A 530 6.98 -21.76 -50.00
N ASP A 531 7.27 -22.43 -48.88
CA ASP A 531 7.85 -23.76 -48.81
C ASP A 531 6.79 -24.82 -48.39
N GLY A 532 5.49 -24.47 -48.45
CA GLY A 532 4.37 -25.36 -48.15
C GLY A 532 3.91 -25.34 -46.68
N ALA A 533 2.95 -26.22 -46.37
CA ALA A 533 2.47 -26.43 -45.00
C ALA A 533 3.55 -27.11 -44.14
N GLY A 534 3.46 -26.99 -42.81
CA GLY A 534 4.27 -27.78 -41.90
C GLY A 534 4.30 -27.21 -40.49
N ILE A 535 5.33 -27.55 -39.70
CA ILE A 535 5.42 -27.15 -38.29
C ILE A 535 6.67 -26.29 -38.03
N ILE A 536 6.57 -25.35 -37.11
CA ILE A 536 7.70 -24.67 -36.46
C ILE A 536 7.81 -25.18 -35.03
N LEU A 537 8.96 -25.76 -34.69
CA LEU A 537 9.32 -26.06 -33.31
C LEU A 537 10.14 -24.90 -32.75
N SER A 538 9.72 -24.34 -31.62
CA SER A 538 10.42 -23.25 -30.94
C SER A 538 10.99 -23.71 -29.62
N LEU A 539 12.24 -23.34 -29.34
CA LEU A 539 12.94 -23.58 -28.09
C LEU A 539 13.38 -22.23 -27.54
N GLU A 540 13.21 -22.02 -26.24
CA GLU A 540 13.49 -20.75 -25.60
C GLU A 540 14.10 -20.93 -24.20
N SER A 541 15.16 -20.19 -23.88
CA SER A 541 15.78 -20.22 -22.55
C SER A 541 16.63 -18.98 -22.27
N LYS A 542 16.78 -18.64 -20.98
CA LYS A 542 17.83 -17.72 -20.52
C LYS A 542 19.21 -18.37 -20.40
N ASN A 543 19.28 -19.70 -20.39
CA ASN A 543 20.53 -20.44 -20.33
C ASN A 543 20.89 -20.95 -21.74
N SER A 544 21.85 -20.27 -22.37
CA SER A 544 22.31 -20.58 -23.73
C SER A 544 22.88 -22.00 -23.86
N GLU A 545 23.55 -22.52 -22.83
CA GLU A 545 24.09 -23.89 -22.84
C GLU A 545 22.97 -24.94 -22.81
N GLN A 546 21.95 -24.74 -21.97
CA GLN A 546 20.78 -25.62 -21.91
C GLN A 546 19.96 -25.55 -23.20
N LEU A 547 19.84 -24.36 -23.81
CA LEU A 547 19.18 -24.19 -25.10
C LEU A 547 19.89 -24.97 -26.21
N GLU A 548 21.21 -24.88 -26.31
CA GLU A 548 21.97 -25.63 -27.31
C GLU A 548 21.92 -27.14 -27.05
N ALA A 549 21.94 -27.58 -25.79
CA ALA A 549 21.77 -28.98 -25.44
C ALA A 549 20.39 -29.52 -25.85
N ALA A 550 19.32 -28.75 -25.61
CA ALA A 550 17.96 -29.10 -26.00
C ALA A 550 17.80 -29.12 -27.52
N ARG A 551 18.34 -28.12 -28.21
CA ARG A 551 18.37 -28.06 -29.68
C ARG A 551 19.08 -29.27 -30.27
N ALA A 552 20.27 -29.61 -29.77
CA ALA A 552 21.04 -30.75 -30.27
C ALA A 552 20.30 -32.09 -30.06
N ALA A 553 19.67 -32.25 -28.90
CA ALA A 553 18.81 -33.40 -28.61
C ALA A 553 17.61 -33.48 -29.56
N LEU A 554 16.94 -32.35 -29.79
CA LEU A 554 15.81 -32.27 -30.72
C LEU A 554 16.20 -32.66 -32.15
N ILE A 555 17.29 -32.10 -32.68
CA ILE A 555 17.78 -32.43 -34.03
C ILE A 555 18.10 -33.93 -34.15
N THR A 556 18.62 -34.55 -33.09
CA THR A 556 18.97 -35.98 -33.07
C THR A 556 17.74 -36.89 -33.04
N GLU A 557 16.68 -36.48 -32.34
CA GLU A 557 15.45 -37.29 -32.21
C GLU A 557 14.46 -37.07 -33.37
N LEU A 558 14.64 -36.02 -34.18
CA LEU A 558 13.82 -35.78 -35.36
C LEU A 558 14.22 -36.68 -36.55
N PRO A 559 13.28 -37.07 -37.43
CA PRO A 559 13.60 -37.84 -38.62
C PRO A 559 14.66 -37.15 -39.50
N PRO A 560 15.66 -37.87 -40.02
CA PRO A 560 16.66 -37.27 -40.91
C PRO A 560 16.03 -36.58 -42.12
N GLY A 561 16.46 -35.35 -42.43
CA GLY A 561 15.94 -34.57 -43.55
C GLY A 561 14.57 -33.92 -43.33
N SER A 562 13.99 -34.01 -42.12
CA SER A 562 12.73 -33.34 -41.78
C SER A 562 12.86 -31.83 -41.58
N ILE A 563 14.06 -31.33 -41.26
CA ILE A 563 14.30 -29.91 -40.99
C ILE A 563 14.55 -29.17 -42.31
N LEU A 564 13.67 -28.23 -42.64
CA LEU A 564 13.78 -27.34 -43.81
C LEU A 564 14.66 -26.11 -43.53
N GLY A 565 14.70 -25.65 -42.28
CA GLY A 565 15.48 -24.48 -41.89
C GLY A 565 15.55 -24.28 -40.39
N GLU A 566 16.55 -23.52 -39.97
CA GLU A 566 16.76 -23.10 -38.58
C GLU A 566 16.90 -21.58 -38.52
N ARG A 567 16.25 -20.97 -37.54
CA ARG A 567 16.42 -19.56 -37.18
C ARG A 567 16.86 -19.45 -35.73
N ARG A 568 17.81 -18.55 -35.48
CA ARG A 568 18.30 -18.16 -34.15
C ARG A 568 18.09 -16.66 -34.00
N ASP A 569 17.80 -16.19 -32.80
CA ASP A 569 17.33 -14.83 -32.55
C ASP A 569 18.00 -13.71 -33.36
N SER A 570 17.14 -12.96 -34.06
CA SER A 570 17.16 -11.49 -34.12
C SER A 570 15.74 -10.98 -34.43
N SER A 571 14.91 -10.82 -33.39
CA SER A 571 13.80 -9.85 -33.37
C SER A 571 12.84 -9.82 -34.58
N THR A 572 12.35 -10.94 -35.10
CA THR A 572 11.13 -11.02 -35.95
C THR A 572 10.76 -12.49 -36.18
N LEU A 573 9.55 -12.87 -35.75
CA LEU A 573 8.86 -14.06 -36.28
C LEU A 573 8.39 -13.77 -37.70
#